data_AF-A0A6I0DY52-F1
#
_entry.id   AF-A0A6I0DY52-F1
#
_cell.length_a   1.000
_cell.length_b   1.000
_cell.length_c   1.000
_cell.angle_alpha   90.00
_cell.angle_beta   90.00
_cell.angle_gamma   90.00
#
_symmetry.space_group_name_H-M   'P 1'
#
loop_
_entity.id
_entity.type
_entity.pdbx_description
1 polymer ?
#
loop_
_entity_poly.entity_id
_entity_poly.type
_entity_poly.pdbx_seq_one_letter_code
_entity_poly.pdbx_strand_id
1 'polypeptide(L)' 'MAEKKSATQKEPVRLREKKLANGNVSLYLDIYKSGKRAKEYLKLYLIEETNAAAR' A
#
# COMPACT_ATOMS: atom_id res chain seq x y z
N MET A 1 -32.58 8.87 -21.18
CA MET A 1 -31.49 7.89 -21.03
C MET A 1 -30.47 8.51 -20.08
N ALA A 2 -30.29 7.97 -18.87
CA ALA A 2 -29.44 8.58 -17.85
C ALA A 2 -28.01 8.05 -17.97
N GLU A 3 -27.07 8.95 -18.24
CA GLU A 3 -25.66 8.66 -18.42
C GLU A 3 -25.05 8.17 -17.10
N LYS A 4 -24.62 6.91 -17.08
CA LYS A 4 -23.89 6.32 -15.96
C LYS A 4 -22.54 7.01 -15.87
N LYS A 5 -22.41 7.98 -14.96
CA LYS A 5 -21.12 8.55 -14.55
C LYS A 5 -20.16 7.40 -14.28
N SER A 6 -19.12 7.28 -15.11
CA SER A 6 -18.01 6.36 -14.90
C SER A 6 -17.40 6.69 -13.55
N ALA A 7 -17.68 5.82 -12.56
CA ALA A 7 -17.11 5.96 -11.24
C ALA A 7 -15.59 5.98 -11.42
N THR A 8 -14.96 7.11 -11.13
CA THR A 8 -13.51 7.27 -10.99
C THR A 8 -13.00 6.00 -10.32
N GLN A 9 -12.17 5.23 -11.02
CA GLN A 9 -11.69 3.94 -10.53
C GLN A 9 -11.02 4.22 -9.18
N LYS A 10 -11.71 3.88 -8.08
CA LYS A 10 -11.10 3.83 -6.76
C LYS A 10 -10.00 2.81 -6.93
N GLU A 11 -8.75 3.24 -6.88
CA GLU A 11 -7.59 2.36 -7.00
C GLU A 11 -7.85 1.14 -6.10
N PRO A 12 -8.07 -0.06 -6.69
CA PRO A 12 -8.53 -1.21 -5.92
C PRO A 12 -7.46 -1.71 -4.96
N VAL A 13 -6.23 -1.22 -5.08
CA VAL A 13 -5.05 -1.63 -4.33
C VAL A 13 -4.25 -0.39 -3.95
N ARG A 14 -3.88 -0.27 -2.66
CA ARG A 14 -2.96 0.76 -2.16
C ARG A 14 -1.76 0.11 -1.49
N LEU A 15 -0.56 0.55 -1.82
CA LEU A 15 0.64 0.19 -1.07
C LEU A 15 0.63 0.92 0.28
N ARG A 16 0.94 0.21 1.36
CA ARG A 16 1.05 0.78 2.70
C ARG A 16 2.27 0.24 3.42
N GLU A 17 2.72 1.04 4.36
CA GLU A 17 3.86 0.78 5.20
C GLU A 17 3.42 0.43 6.62
N LYS A 18 4.12 -0.52 7.24
CA LYS A 18 3.99 -0.85 8.67
C LYS A 18 5.37 -0.89 9.29
N LYS A 19 5.65 0.04 10.20
CA LYS A 19 6.84 0.00 11.05
C LYS A 19 6.81 -1.26 11.92
N LEU A 20 7.89 -2.02 11.90
CA LEU A 20 8.08 -3.20 12.72
C LEU A 20 8.89 -2.85 13.97
N ALA A 21 8.80 -3.70 15.00
CA ALA A 21 9.50 -3.49 16.27
C ALA A 21 11.04 -3.53 16.13
N ASN A 22 11.56 -4.14 15.05
CA ASN A 22 12.99 -4.23 14.76
C ASN A 22 13.56 -3.02 14.00
N GLY A 23 12.76 -1.96 13.79
CA GLY A 23 13.18 -0.75 13.06
C GLY A 23 12.91 -0.80 11.56
N ASN A 24 12.65 -1.98 10.98
CA ASN A 24 12.36 -2.09 9.54
C ASN A 24 10.91 -1.71 9.22
N VAL A 25 10.65 -1.28 7.99
CA VAL A 25 9.29 -1.00 7.51
C VAL A 25 8.83 -2.11 6.58
N SER A 26 7.77 -2.83 6.95
CA SER A 26 7.15 -3.84 6.09
C SER A 26 6.16 -3.20 5.12
N LEU A 27 6.24 -3.59 3.86
CA LEU A 27 5.27 -3.19 2.82
C LEU A 27 4.14 -4.22 2.69
N TYR A 28 2.92 -3.71 2.57
CA TYR A 28 1.73 -4.53 2.34
C TYR A 28 0.75 -3.84 1.39
N LEU A 29 -0.03 -4.65 0.68
CA LEU A 29 -1.11 -4.18 -0.17
C LEU A 29 -2.41 -4.15 0.64
N ASP A 30 -3.07 -3.00 0.60
CA ASP A 30 -4.43 -2.79 1.10
C ASP A 30 -5.39 -2.84 -0.09
N ILE A 31 -6.05 -3.98 -0.26
CA ILE A 31 -6.86 -4.29 -1.44
C ILE A 31 -8.33 -4.17 -1.07
N TYR A 32 -9.06 -3.32 -1.78
CA TYR A 32 -10.51 -3.21 -1.71
C TYR A 32 -11.13 -3.77 -2.99
N LYS A 33 -11.62 -5.00 -2.91
CA LYS A 33 -12.26 -5.70 -4.03
C LYS A 33 -13.65 -6.16 -3.62
N SER A 34 -14.65 -5.76 -4.40
CA SER A 34 -16.05 -6.19 -4.22
C SER A 34 -16.60 -5.96 -2.81
N GLY A 35 -16.27 -4.82 -2.19
CA GLY A 35 -16.70 -4.47 -0.83
C GLY A 35 -15.95 -5.18 0.30
N LYS A 36 -15.01 -6.08 -0.01
CA LYS A 36 -14.16 -6.75 0.96
C LYS A 36 -12.76 -6.13 0.98
N ARG A 37 -12.24 -5.92 2.18
CA ARG A 37 -10.86 -5.45 2.42
C ARG A 37 -9.95 -6.64 2.69
N ALA A 38 -8.90 -6.80 1.91
CA ALA A 38 -7.86 -7.79 2.09
C ALA A 38 -6.52 -7.11 2.32
N LYS A 39 -5.67 -7.73 3.15
CA LYS A 39 -4.29 -7.31 3.39
C LYS A 39 -3.36 -8.40 2.90
N GLU A 40 -2.45 -8.05 2.01
CA GLU A 40 -1.47 -8.98 1.46
C GLU A 40 -0.06 -8.47 1.75
N TYR A 41 0.73 -9.26 2.49
CA TYR A 41 2.09 -8.89 2.87
C TYR A 41 3.05 -9.25 1.73
N LEU A 42 3.77 -8.25 1.22
CA LEU A 42 4.70 -8.45 0.11
C LEU A 42 6.00 -9.15 0.52
N LYS A 43 6.25 -9.30 1.83
CA LYS A 43 7.54 -9.73 2.40
C LYS A 43 8.72 -8.87 1.93
N LEU A 44 8.42 -7.62 1.55
CA LEU A 44 9.40 -6.58 1.28
C LEU A 44 9.55 -5.73 2.55
N TYR A 45 10.79 -5.43 2.90
CA TYR A 45 11.16 -4.63 4.06
C TYR A 45 12.05 -3.47 3.60
N LEU A 46 11.65 -2.24 3.90
CA LEU A 46 12.53 -1.09 3.77
C LEU A 46 13.46 -1.07 4.98
N ILE A 47 14.75 -0.95 4.69
CA ILE A 47 15.81 -0.66 5.66
C ILE A 47 16.09 0.84 5.61
N GLU A 48 16.54 1.42 6.71
CA GLU A 48 16.93 2.83 6.71
C GLU A 48 18.12 3.05 5.78
N GLU A 49 18.11 4.20 5.09
CA GLU A 49 19.21 4.58 4.21
C GLU A 49 20.44 4.92 5.05
N THR A 50 21.52 4.15 4.88
CA THR A 50 22.81 4.40 5.55
C THR A 50 23.75 5.29 4.73
N ASN A 51 23.29 5.83 3.59
CA ASN A 51 24.14 6.56 2.66
C ASN A 51 24.32 8.02 3.09
N ALA A 52 25.54 8.54 2.96
CA ALA A 52 25.88 9.91 3.31
C ALA A 52 25.10 10.99 2.53
N ALA A 53 24.49 10.63 1.40
CA ALA A 53 23.64 11.50 0.58
C ALA A 53 22.21 11.67 1.11
N ALA A 54 21.84 10.95 2.18
CA ALA A 54 20.51 11.03 2.80
C ALA A 54 20.38 12.15 3.87
N ARG A 55 21.42 12.99 4.03
CA ARG A 55 21.43 14.13 4.98
C ARG A 55 21.01 15.43 4.33
#